data_AF-A0A7C3UGJ5-F1
#
_entry.id   AF-A0A7C3UGJ5-F1
#
_cell.length_a   1.000
_cell.length_b   1.000
_cell.length_c   1.000
_cell.angle_alpha   90.00
_cell.angle_beta   90.00
_cell.angle_gamma   90.00
#
_symmetry.space_group_name_H-M   'P 1'
#
loop_
_entity.id
_entity.type
_entity.pdbx_description
1 polymer ?
#
loop_
_entity_poly.entity_id
_entity_poly.type
_entity_poly.pdbx_seq_one_letter_code
_entity_poly.pdbx_strand_id
1 'polypeptide(L)'
;MSSKRKNEEDFELKSFSELRNELKREALKDRLKFDVFIDEIVDQKMILSNVDILDEGVILYVRPIPDSGKLLRVFSNSKVIKKQIPMIEKALDKYKEIIITVKKVQSKSGREYYQIF
;
A
#
# COMPACT_ATOMS: atom_id res chain seq x y z
N MET A 1 -16.42 47.32 25.00
CA MET A 1 -15.06 47.42 24.44
C MET A 1 -14.21 46.40 25.19
N SER A 2 -13.40 45.52 24.63
CA SER A 2 -12.81 45.38 23.30
C SER A 2 -12.56 43.89 23.02
N SER A 3 -12.44 43.56 21.75
CA SER A 3 -12.46 42.24 21.15
C SER A 3 -11.20 41.39 21.40
N LYS A 4 -11.42 40.07 21.46
CA LYS A 4 -10.67 38.97 20.82
C LYS A 4 -9.16 39.18 20.57
N ARG A 5 -8.35 38.23 21.05
CA ARG A 5 -7.39 37.54 20.17
C ARG A 5 -7.53 36.04 20.36
N LYS A 6 -7.87 35.41 19.23
CA LYS A 6 -8.02 33.97 19.04
C LYS A 6 -6.63 33.33 19.00
N ASN A 7 -6.58 32.09 19.49
CA ASN A 7 -5.54 31.09 19.32
C ASN A 7 -4.70 31.30 18.04
N GLU A 8 -3.41 31.54 18.24
CA GLU A 8 -2.40 31.32 17.21
C GLU A 8 -2.29 29.80 17.05
N GLU A 9 -2.92 29.26 16.00
CA GLU A 9 -2.57 27.93 15.50
C GLU A 9 -1.14 28.03 14.98
N ASP A 10 -0.21 27.33 15.62
CA ASP A 10 1.17 27.18 15.16
C ASP A 10 1.14 26.61 13.74
N PHE A 11 1.32 27.49 12.74
CA PHE A 11 1.49 27.09 11.35
C PHE A 11 2.89 26.49 11.19
N GLU A 12 3.02 25.18 11.40
CA GLU A 12 4.21 24.46 10.96
C GLU A 12 4.39 24.64 9.46
N LEU A 13 5.44 25.37 9.06
CA LEU A 13 5.83 25.58 7.67
C LEU A 13 6.27 24.24 7.06
N LYS A 14 5.35 23.59 6.35
CA LYS A 14 5.65 22.39 5.56
C LYS A 14 6.33 22.77 4.25
N SER A 15 7.39 22.05 3.90
CA SER A 15 8.02 22.15 2.59
C SER A 15 7.03 21.77 1.47
N PHE A 16 7.24 22.30 0.27
CA PHE A 16 6.41 21.95 -0.90
C PHE A 16 6.43 20.44 -1.19
N SER A 17 7.54 19.77 -0.91
CA SER A 17 7.67 18.31 -0.96
C SER A 17 6.75 17.58 0.03
N GLU A 18 6.62 18.08 1.25
CA GLU A 18 5.76 17.52 2.29
C GLU A 18 4.28 17.73 1.94
N LEU A 19 3.90 18.93 1.51
CA LEU A 19 2.55 19.24 1.03
C LEU A 19 2.14 18.35 -0.16
N ARG A 20 3.04 18.14 -1.13
CA ARG A 20 2.77 17.26 -2.26
C ARG A 20 2.57 15.81 -1.83
N ASN A 21 3.34 15.34 -0.85
CA ASN A 21 3.23 13.98 -0.31
C ASN A 21 1.95 13.81 0.52
N GLU A 22 1.54 14.82 1.28
CA GLU A 22 0.27 14.83 2.02
C GLU A 22 -0.93 14.81 1.08
N LEU A 23 -0.97 15.68 0.07
CA LEU A 23 -2.05 15.71 -0.92
C LEU A 23 -2.15 14.38 -1.69
N LYS A 24 -1.01 13.76 -2.02
CA LYS A 24 -0.99 12.41 -2.62
C LYS A 24 -1.55 11.36 -1.67
N ARG A 25 -1.16 11.41 -0.38
CA ARG A 25 -1.67 10.49 0.65
C ARG A 25 -3.16 10.67 0.87
N GLU A 26 -3.67 11.90 0.91
CA GLU A 26 -5.10 12.20 1.05
C GLU A 26 -5.89 11.72 -0.17
N ALA A 27 -5.43 12.01 -1.39
CA ALA A 27 -6.08 11.53 -2.62
C ALA A 27 -6.10 9.99 -2.72
N LEU A 28 -5.06 9.32 -2.21
CA LEU A 28 -5.04 7.86 -2.05
C LEU A 28 -6.03 7.42 -0.98
N LYS A 29 -6.03 8.01 0.21
CA LYS A 29 -6.95 7.68 1.31
C LYS A 29 -8.42 7.79 0.90
N ASP A 30 -8.79 8.84 0.16
CA ASP A 30 -10.18 9.05 -0.28
C ASP A 30 -10.68 7.98 -1.27
N ARG A 31 -9.76 7.39 -2.05
CA ARG A 31 -10.05 6.27 -2.98
C ARG A 31 -10.07 4.91 -2.27
N LEU A 32 -9.57 4.84 -1.04
CA LEU A 32 -9.16 3.61 -0.37
C LEU A 32 -10.01 3.27 0.89
N LYS A 33 -11.35 3.30 0.76
CA LYS A 33 -12.29 3.13 1.89
C LYS A 33 -12.31 1.73 2.55
N PHE A 34 -11.44 0.77 2.15
CA PHE A 34 -11.33 -0.57 2.75
C PHE A 34 -9.88 -1.09 2.84
N ASP A 35 -8.88 -0.21 2.73
CA ASP A 35 -7.51 -0.65 2.41
C ASP A 35 -6.59 -0.79 3.61
N VAL A 36 -5.69 -1.76 3.47
CA VAL A 36 -4.64 -2.12 4.41
C VAL A 36 -3.30 -1.77 3.74
N PHE A 37 -2.35 -1.17 4.47
CA PHE A 37 -1.03 -0.95 3.90
C PHE A 37 -0.23 -2.26 3.83
N ILE A 38 0.69 -2.35 2.88
CA ILE A 38 1.48 -3.57 2.75
C ILE A 38 2.28 -3.93 4.00
N ASP A 39 2.65 -2.92 4.80
CA ASP A 39 3.31 -3.07 6.11
C ASP A 39 2.48 -3.88 7.10
N GLU A 40 1.16 -3.77 7.05
CA GLU A 40 0.25 -4.45 7.97
C GLU A 40 0.11 -5.95 7.66
N ILE A 41 0.53 -6.39 6.47
CA ILE A 41 0.44 -7.78 6.01
C ILE A 41 1.80 -8.46 5.82
N VAL A 42 2.90 -7.80 6.22
CA VAL A 42 4.24 -8.36 6.10
C VAL A 42 4.33 -9.67 6.89
N ASP A 43 5.01 -10.65 6.30
CA ASP A 43 5.23 -12.00 6.83
C ASP A 43 3.94 -12.82 7.04
N GLN A 44 2.80 -12.35 6.55
CA GLN A 44 1.54 -13.09 6.56
C GLN A 44 1.35 -13.84 5.25
N LYS A 45 0.88 -15.09 5.35
CA LYS A 45 0.43 -15.86 4.19
C LYS A 45 -0.97 -15.40 3.80
N MET A 46 -1.14 -15.05 2.54
CA MET A 46 -2.41 -14.57 2.02
C MET A 46 -2.76 -15.22 0.69
N ILE A 47 -4.05 -15.41 0.44
CA ILE A 47 -4.59 -15.80 -0.85
C ILE A 47 -4.77 -14.53 -1.69
N LEU A 48 -4.01 -14.38 -2.76
CA LEU A 48 -4.19 -13.35 -3.77
C LEU A 48 -5.15 -13.86 -4.84
N SER A 49 -6.20 -13.08 -5.11
CA SER A 49 -7.21 -13.42 -6.12
C SER A 49 -7.22 -12.47 -7.31
N ASN A 50 -6.72 -11.23 -7.15
CA ASN A 50 -6.63 -10.27 -8.25
C ASN A 50 -5.55 -9.21 -7.99
N VAL A 51 -5.14 -8.51 -9.05
CA VAL A 51 -4.25 -7.36 -9.00
C VAL A 51 -4.74 -6.28 -9.95
N ASP A 52 -4.81 -5.04 -9.47
CA ASP A 52 -4.98 -3.87 -10.32
C ASP A 52 -3.68 -3.06 -10.39
N ILE A 53 -3.31 -2.63 -11.59
CA ILE A 53 -2.17 -1.76 -11.83
C ILE A 53 -2.67 -0.32 -11.97
N LEU A 54 -2.09 0.57 -11.18
CA LEU A 54 -2.36 2.01 -11.23
C LEU A 54 -1.08 2.74 -11.66
N ASP A 55 -1.23 3.96 -12.17
CA ASP A 55 -0.09 4.81 -12.52
C ASP A 55 0.91 4.94 -11.34
N GLU A 56 0.37 5.13 -10.13
CA GLU A 56 1.17 5.39 -8.94
C GLU A 56 1.53 4.12 -8.14
N GLY A 57 0.85 2.99 -8.35
CA GLY A 57 1.00 1.81 -7.48
C GLY A 57 0.37 0.54 -8.04
N VAL A 58 0.21 -0.45 -7.19
CA VAL A 58 -0.57 -1.66 -7.45
C VAL A 58 -1.51 -1.90 -6.27
N ILE A 59 -2.69 -2.42 -6.56
CA ILE A 59 -3.64 -2.90 -5.55
C ILE A 59 -3.67 -4.42 -5.65
N LEU A 60 -3.37 -5.08 -4.55
CA LEU A 60 -3.44 -6.53 -4.39
C LEU A 60 -4.73 -6.89 -3.67
N TYR A 61 -5.52 -7.80 -4.22
CA TYR A 61 -6.75 -8.28 -3.61
C TYR A 61 -6.46 -9.59 -2.87
N VAL A 62 -6.32 -9.50 -1.55
CA VAL A 62 -5.77 -10.57 -0.72
C VAL A 62 -6.72 -10.98 0.41
N ARG A 63 -6.66 -12.25 0.82
CA ARG A 63 -7.38 -12.78 1.99
C ARG A 63 -6.39 -13.46 2.94
N PRO A 64 -6.40 -13.17 4.25
CA PRO A 64 -5.51 -13.85 5.21
C PRO A 64 -5.77 -15.36 5.31
N ILE A 65 -4.77 -16.13 5.73
CA ILE A 65 -4.90 -17.54 6.15
C ILE A 65 -4.55 -17.61 7.65
N PRO A 66 -5.32 -18.28 8.52
CA PRO A 66 -6.44 -19.21 8.27
C PRO A 66 -7.84 -18.55 8.25
N ASP A 67 -7.92 -17.24 8.42
CA ASP A 67 -9.19 -16.60 8.80
C ASP A 67 -10.06 -16.13 7.62
N SER A 68 -11.34 -16.40 7.76
CA SER A 68 -12.37 -16.36 6.72
C SER A 68 -12.83 -14.94 6.35
N GLY A 69 -12.80 -14.63 5.05
CA GLY A 69 -13.91 -13.92 4.41
C GLY A 69 -13.71 -12.46 4.00
N LYS A 70 -12.87 -11.67 4.68
CA LYS A 70 -12.66 -10.27 4.26
C LYS A 70 -11.58 -10.19 3.18
N LEU A 71 -12.03 -9.84 1.98
CA LEU A 71 -11.16 -9.41 0.90
C LEU A 71 -10.53 -8.07 1.31
N LEU A 72 -9.22 -8.09 1.55
CA LEU A 72 -8.42 -6.91 1.79
C LEU A 72 -7.93 -6.40 0.44
N ARG A 73 -7.94 -5.09 0.30
CA ARG A 73 -7.21 -4.43 -0.77
C ARG A 73 -5.94 -3.85 -0.18
N VAL A 74 -4.80 -4.28 -0.72
CA VAL A 74 -3.49 -3.89 -0.23
C VAL A 74 -2.79 -3.07 -1.28
N PHE A 75 -2.56 -1.80 -0.97
CA PHE A 75 -1.83 -0.91 -1.85
C PHE A 75 -0.31 -1.04 -1.65
N SER A 76 0.42 -1.10 -2.76
CA SER A 76 1.88 -0.97 -2.75
C SER A 76 2.38 -0.09 -3.88
N ASN A 77 3.35 0.75 -3.56
CA ASN A 77 4.14 1.48 -4.56
C ASN A 77 5.53 0.86 -4.77
N SER A 78 5.80 -0.33 -4.20
CA SER A 78 7.11 -0.99 -4.33
C SER A 78 7.43 -1.29 -5.79
N LYS A 79 8.53 -0.71 -6.30
CA LYS A 79 9.03 -0.98 -7.65
C LYS A 79 9.35 -2.46 -7.86
N VAL A 80 9.73 -3.17 -6.80
CA VAL A 80 10.07 -4.60 -6.86
C VAL A 80 8.81 -5.45 -6.99
N ILE A 81 7.72 -5.08 -6.33
CA ILE A 81 6.41 -5.73 -6.50
C ILE A 81 5.86 -5.44 -7.89
N LYS A 82 5.92 -4.19 -8.36
CA LYS A 82 5.49 -3.81 -9.72
C LYS A 82 6.16 -4.68 -10.80
N LYS A 83 7.44 -5.02 -10.62
CA LYS A 83 8.19 -5.90 -11.55
C LYS A 83 7.73 -7.36 -11.53
N GLN A 84 7.10 -7.83 -10.46
CA GLN A 84 6.62 -9.21 -10.32
C GLN A 84 5.19 -9.39 -10.83
N ILE A 85 4.45 -8.30 -11.04
CA ILE A 85 3.05 -8.35 -11.49
C ILE A 85 2.85 -9.20 -12.76
N PRO A 86 3.68 -9.11 -13.81
CA PRO A 86 3.47 -9.95 -15.00
C PRO A 86 3.55 -11.47 -14.72
N MET A 87 4.34 -11.87 -13.72
CA MET A 87 4.43 -13.28 -13.30
C MET A 87 3.19 -13.66 -12.47
N ILE A 88 2.74 -12.75 -11.61
CA ILE A 88 1.56 -12.93 -10.77
C ILE A 88 0.30 -13.02 -11.63
N GLU A 89 0.10 -12.13 -12.61
CA GLU A 89 -1.03 -12.17 -13.54
C GLU A 89 -1.09 -13.50 -14.30
N LYS A 90 0.06 -14.00 -14.79
CA LYS A 90 0.14 -15.32 -15.44
C LYS A 90 -0.25 -16.46 -14.50
N ALA A 91 0.15 -16.39 -13.23
CA ALA A 91 -0.20 -17.39 -12.24
C ALA A 91 -1.69 -17.34 -11.89
N LEU A 92 -2.26 -16.13 -11.73
CA LEU A 92 -3.68 -15.93 -11.49
C LEU A 92 -4.55 -16.38 -12.67
N ASP A 93 -4.12 -16.16 -13.91
CA ASP A 93 -4.87 -16.63 -15.08
C ASP A 93 -5.01 -18.16 -15.08
N LYS A 94 -3.91 -18.86 -14.73
CA LYS A 94 -3.84 -20.33 -14.67
C LYS A 94 -4.54 -20.94 -13.45
N TYR A 95 -4.38 -20.36 -12.26
CA TYR A 95 -4.80 -20.97 -11.00
C TYR A 95 -6.01 -20.29 -10.34
N LYS A 96 -6.43 -19.14 -10.85
CA LYS A 96 -7.48 -18.25 -10.31
C LYS A 96 -7.16 -17.62 -8.95
N GLU A 97 -6.50 -18.34 -8.06
CA GLU A 97 -5.98 -17.85 -6.80
C GLU A 97 -4.59 -18.42 -6.54
N ILE A 98 -3.73 -17.63 -5.89
CA ILE A 98 -2.39 -18.06 -5.49
C ILE A 98 -2.11 -17.66 -4.05
N ILE A 99 -1.30 -18.44 -3.35
CA ILE A 99 -0.83 -18.08 -2.01
C ILE A 99 0.43 -17.24 -2.18
N ILE A 100 0.46 -16.08 -1.56
CA ILE A 100 1.60 -15.19 -1.52
C ILE A 100 2.03 -14.91 -0.08
N THR A 101 3.29 -14.53 0.09
CA THR A 101 3.77 -13.87 1.30
C THR A 101 4.54 -12.62 0.90
N VAL A 102 4.19 -11.47 1.47
CA VAL A 102 5.00 -10.27 1.29
C VAL A 102 6.06 -10.22 2.38
N LYS A 103 7.32 -10.02 1.99
CA LYS A 103 8.40 -9.78 2.95
C LYS A 103 9.06 -8.44 2.71
N LYS A 104 9.50 -7.83 3.80
CA LYS A 104 10.44 -6.71 3.78
C LYS A 104 11.85 -7.28 3.67
N VAL A 105 12.58 -6.89 2.62
CA VAL A 105 13.92 -7.39 2.30
C VAL A 105 14.89 -6.22 2.27
N GLN A 106 16.09 -6.43 2.78
CA GLN A 106 17.18 -5.46 2.70
C GLN A 106 18.14 -5.84 1.55
N SER A 107 18.38 -4.88 0.66
CA SER A 107 19.38 -5.03 -0.41
C SER A 107 20.81 -4.99 0.14
N LYS A 108 21.77 -5.45 -0.67
CA LYS A 108 23.22 -5.34 -0.37
C LYS A 108 23.69 -3.89 -0.14
N SER A 109 22.99 -2.91 -0.71
CA SER A 109 23.29 -1.49 -0.52
C SER A 109 22.56 -0.88 0.69
N GLY A 110 21.97 -1.70 1.57
CA GLY A 110 21.24 -1.27 2.76
C GLY A 110 19.82 -0.76 2.52
N ARG A 111 19.36 -0.62 1.27
CA ARG A 111 18.00 -0.16 0.93
C ARG A 111 16.98 -1.25 1.20
N GLU A 112 15.91 -0.91 1.91
CA GLU A 112 14.79 -1.80 2.17
C GLU A 112 13.75 -1.73 1.05
N TYR A 113 13.13 -2.86 0.72
CA TYR A 113 12.05 -2.96 -0.25
C TYR A 113 11.13 -4.15 0.06
N TYR A 114 9.91 -4.14 -0.48
CA TYR A 114 8.99 -5.27 -0.37
C TYR A 114 9.12 -6.20 -1.57
N GLN A 115 9.05 -7.50 -1.30
CA GLN A 115 9.09 -8.56 -2.29
C GLN A 115 8.00 -9.60 -2.00
N ILE A 116 7.32 -10.07 -3.04
CA ILE A 116 6.36 -11.18 -2.97
C ILE A 116 7.11 -12.51 -3.15
N PHE A 117 6.71 -13.51 -2.37
CA PHE A 117 7.18 -14.89 -2.43
C PHE A 117 5.99 -15.83 -2.63
#